data_AF-A0A257L2K3-F1
#
_entry.id   AF-A0A257L2K3-F1
#
_cell.length_a   1.000
_cell.length_b   1.000
_cell.length_c   1.000
_cell.angle_alpha   90.00
_cell.angle_beta   90.00
_cell.angle_gamma   90.00
#
_symmetry.space_group_name_H-M   'P 1'
#
loop_
_entity.id
_entity.type
_entity.pdbx_description
1 polymer ?
#
loop_
_entity_poly.entity_id
_entity_poly.type
_entity_poly.pdbx_seq_one_letter_code
_entity_poly.pdbx_strand_id
1 'polypeptide(L)' 'MLIKSPSTNQQVFNRKTAAKYLGVSPNTLAVWACTKRYNLKYIKMGRAVRYRLHDLEKFVEERLQT' A
#
# COMPACT_ATOMS: atom_id res chain seq x y z
N MET A 1 13.57 26.97 -8.67
CA MET A 1 13.46 25.55 -8.26
C MET A 1 12.12 25.37 -7.57
N LEU A 2 11.27 24.50 -8.10
CA LEU A 2 9.88 24.37 -7.65
C LEU A 2 9.81 23.78 -6.23
N ILE A 3 9.36 24.62 -5.31
CA ILE A 3 8.79 24.31 -3.99
C ILE A 3 7.84 23.10 -4.08
N LYS A 4 8.26 21.94 -3.56
CA LYS A 4 7.37 20.82 -3.29
C LYS A 4 6.63 21.12 -1.99
N SER A 5 5.47 21.76 -2.09
CA SER A 5 4.61 22.09 -0.95
C SER A 5 4.35 20.83 -0.10
N PRO A 6 4.73 20.79 1.19
CA PRO A 6 4.51 19.62 2.04
C PRO A 6 3.08 19.65 2.58
N SER A 7 2.11 19.39 1.71
CA SER A 7 0.71 19.25 2.09
C SER A 7 0.07 18.11 1.31
N THR A 8 0.80 17.02 1.09
CA THR A 8 0.19 15.79 0.58
C THR A 8 -0.55 15.16 1.75
N ASN A 9 -1.86 15.39 1.81
CA ASN A 9 -2.79 14.62 2.62
C ASN A 9 -2.72 13.15 2.15
N GLN A 10 -1.67 12.43 2.59
CA GLN A 10 -1.40 11.07 2.12
C GLN A 10 -2.51 10.18 2.62
N GLN A 11 -3.40 9.79 1.73
CA GLN A 11 -4.49 8.89 2.06
C GLN A 11 -3.92 7.54 2.50
N VAL A 12 -4.23 7.16 3.74
CA VAL A 12 -3.77 5.93 4.34
C VAL A 12 -4.94 4.97 4.50
N PHE A 13 -4.81 3.79 3.90
CA PHE A 13 -5.79 2.72 3.96
C PHE A 13 -5.46 1.71 5.04
N ASN A 14 -6.52 1.18 5.66
CA ASN A 14 -6.41 -0.05 6.43
C ASN A 14 -6.30 -1.25 5.48
N ARG A 15 -5.95 -2.43 6.01
CA ARG A 15 -5.79 -3.64 5.21
C ARG A 15 -7.05 -4.01 4.40
N LYS A 16 -8.25 -3.80 4.94
CA LYS A 16 -9.50 -4.14 4.23
C LYS A 16 -9.68 -3.25 3.00
N THR A 17 -9.50 -1.94 3.16
CA THR A 17 -9.62 -0.96 2.07
C THR A 17 -8.52 -1.16 1.03
N ALA A 18 -7.27 -1.40 1.45
CA ALA A 18 -6.15 -1.67 0.55
C ALA A 18 -6.35 -2.97 -0.25
N ALA A 19 -6.86 -4.01 0.39
CA ALA A 19 -7.16 -5.28 -0.29
C ALA A 19 -8.28 -5.13 -1.32
N LYS A 20 -9.34 -4.38 -0.98
CA LYS A 20 -10.40 -4.02 -1.94
C LYS A 20 -9.85 -3.24 -3.14
N TYR A 21 -8.95 -2.28 -2.89
CA TYR A 21 -8.30 -1.51 -3.95
C TYR A 21 -7.48 -2.41 -4.90
N LEU A 22 -6.71 -3.35 -4.36
CA LEU A 22 -5.89 -4.28 -5.15
C LEU A 22 -6.68 -5.47 -5.75
N GLY A 23 -7.98 -5.59 -5.45
CA GLY A 23 -8.79 -6.74 -5.91
C GLY A 23 -8.42 -8.08 -5.27
N VAL A 24 -7.83 -8.09 -4.07
CA VAL A 24 -7.44 -9.31 -3.34
C VAL A 24 -8.16 -9.44 -2.00
N SER A 25 -8.12 -10.63 -1.38
CA SER A 25 -8.67 -10.80 -0.04
C SER A 25 -7.80 -10.09 1.02
N PRO A 26 -8.38 -9.55 2.10
CA PRO A 26 -7.60 -8.99 3.21
C PRO A 26 -6.63 -10.01 3.83
N ASN A 27 -6.98 -11.30 3.82
CA ASN A 27 -6.14 -12.38 4.31
C ASN A 27 -4.91 -12.58 3.41
N THR A 28 -5.10 -12.56 2.08
CA THR A 28 -4.01 -12.60 1.10
C THR A 28 -3.02 -11.46 1.34
N LEU A 29 -3.53 -10.23 1.54
CA LEU A 29 -2.69 -9.07 1.81
C LEU A 29 -1.97 -9.16 3.16
N ALA A 30 -2.57 -9.81 4.17
CA ALA A 30 -1.92 -10.11 5.45
C ALA A 30 -0.76 -11.10 5.25
N VAL A 31 -1.00 -12.19 4.51
CA VAL A 31 0.04 -13.18 4.18
C VAL A 31 1.20 -12.51 3.45
N TRP A 32 0.94 -11.63 2.47
CA TRP A 32 2.01 -10.90 1.76
C TRP A 32 2.86 -10.05 2.70
N ALA A 33 2.23 -9.33 3.63
CA ALA A 33 2.95 -8.52 4.62
C ALA A 33 3.77 -9.38 5.60
N CYS A 34 3.24 -10.53 6.04
CA CYS A 34 3.94 -11.44 6.97
C CYS A 34 5.10 -12.18 6.29
N THR A 35 4.87 -12.70 5.09
CA THR A 35 5.86 -13.49 4.33
C THR A 35 6.86 -12.61 3.59
N LYS A 36 6.62 -11.30 3.51
CA LYS A 36 7.38 -10.36 2.66
C LYS A 36 7.46 -10.83 1.20
N ARG A 37 6.43 -11.56 0.73
CA ARG A 37 6.39 -12.15 -0.62
C ARG A 37 6.57 -11.11 -1.73
N TYR A 38 6.11 -9.88 -1.49
CA TYR A 38 6.29 -8.78 -2.41
C TYR A 38 6.82 -7.55 -1.67
N ASN A 39 7.52 -6.68 -2.41
CA ASN A 39 8.04 -5.40 -1.91
C ASN A 39 6.96 -4.32 -1.76
N LEU A 40 5.75 -4.70 -1.32
CA LEU A 40 4.67 -3.76 -1.05
C LEU A 40 4.93 -3.06 0.29
N LYS A 41 5.17 -1.76 0.25
CA LYS A 41 5.43 -0.96 1.45
C LYS A 41 4.19 -0.85 2.32
N TYR A 42 4.39 -0.92 3.63
CA TYR A 42 3.34 -0.75 4.62
C TYR A 42 3.86 -0.03 5.86
N ILE A 43 2.97 0.65 6.56
CA ILE A 43 3.24 1.29 7.84
C ILE A 43 2.75 0.35 8.95
N LYS A 44 3.67 -0.06 9.82
CA LYS A 44 3.33 -0.88 10.99
C LYS A 44 3.05 0.03 12.19
N MET A 45 1.86 -0.10 12.77
CA MET A 45 1.41 0.63 13.96
C MET A 45 0.96 -0.39 15.01
N GLY A 46 1.92 -1.00 15.70
CA GLY A 46 1.65 -2.12 16.61
C GLY A 46 1.06 -3.33 15.89
N ARG A 47 -0.15 -3.75 16.28
CA ARG A 47 -0.92 -4.83 15.62
C ARG A 47 -1.54 -4.39 14.29
N ALA A 48 -1.71 -3.09 14.08
CA ALA A 48 -2.33 -2.55 12.89
C ALA A 48 -1.28 -2.35 11.78
N VAL A 49 -1.70 -2.62 10.55
CA VAL A 49 -0.92 -2.35 9.35
C VAL A 49 -1.74 -1.48 8.42
N ARG A 50 -1.08 -0.46 7.89
CA ARG A 50 -1.66 0.54 7.01
C ARG A 50 -0.87 0.65 5.71
N TYR A 51 -1.52 1.08 4.65
CA TYR A 51 -0.96 1.19 3.31
C TYR A 51 -1.20 2.61 2.80
N ARG A 52 -0.18 3.24 2.23
CA ARG A 52 -0.37 4.53 1.55
C ARG A 52 -0.93 4.25 0.16
N LEU A 53 -1.89 5.06 -0.28
CA LEU A 53 -2.44 4.95 -1.63
C LEU A 53 -1.32 4.96 -2.70
N HIS A 54 -0.39 5.91 -2.59
CA HIS A 54 0.76 6.01 -3.50
C HIS A 54 1.61 4.74 -3.60
N ASP A 55 1.83 4.04 -2.48
CA ASP A 55 2.61 2.80 -2.49
C ASP A 55 1.82 1.64 -3.13
N LEU A 56 0.48 1.66 -3.03
CA LEU A 56 -0.39 0.68 -3.71
C LEU A 56 -0.43 0.93 -5.22
N GLU A 57 -0.54 2.19 -5.65
CA GLU A 57 -0.50 2.58 -7.07
C GLU A 57 0.81 2.14 -7.71
N LYS A 58 1.94 2.49 -7.09
CA LYS A 58 3.27 2.07 -7.55
C LYS A 58 3.39 0.55 -7.67
N PHE A 59 2.84 -0.18 -6.70
CA PHE A 59 2.87 -1.64 -6.72
C PHE A 59 2.09 -2.24 -7.91
N VAL A 60 0.99 -1.60 -8.32
CA VAL A 60 0.21 -1.97 -9.50
C VAL A 60 0.98 -1.62 -10.76
N GLU A 61 1.54 -0.41 -10.85
CA GLU A 61 2.37 0.04 -11.98
C GLU A 61 3.56 -0.91 -12.23
N GLU A 62 4.28 -1.32 -11.19
CA GLU A 62 5.39 -2.29 -11.29
C GLU A 62 4.97 -3.66 -11.85
N ARG A 63 3.68 -3.98 -11.90
CA ARG A 63 3.11 -5.24 -12.43
C ARG A 63 2.42 -5.09 -13.77
N LEU A 64 2.26 -3.88 -14.27
CA LEU A 64 1.81 -3.65 -15.64
C LEU A 64 2.94 -4.12 -16.57
N GLN A 65 2.81 -5.34 -17.11
CA GLN A 65 3.66 -5.81 -18.20
C GLN A 65 3.12 -5.22 -19.50
N THR A 66 3.87 -4.28 -20.07
CA THR A 66 3.66 -3.74 -21.42
C THR A 66 4.42 -4.58 -22.44
#